data_AF-A0A224Y0K3-F1
#
_entry.id   AF-A0A224Y0K3-F1
#
_cell.length_a   1.000
_cell.length_b   1.000
_cell.length_c   1.000
_cell.angle_alpha   90.00
_cell.angle_beta   90.00
_cell.angle_gamma   90.00
#
_symmetry.space_group_name_H-M   'P 1'
#
loop_
_entity.id
_entity.type
_entity.pdbx_description
1 polymer ?
#
loop_
_entity_poly.entity_id
_entity_poly.type
_entity_poly.pdbx_seq_one_letter_code
_entity_poly.pdbx_strand_id
1 'polypeptide(L)'
;MTSLSIVLFCSVLLMFLIPATHTGIPTAKNGPCTPGELVWVDCNLCTCNPQGMPNAVCAKMWCQPTPALKEAKAIEEARAKQLELEKQKEEVLKEDGIKEIEIKEEEEMKAVEIKGE
;
A
#
# COMPACT_ATOMS: atom_id res chain seq x y z
N MET A 1 30.92 53.15 16.52
CA MET A 1 31.77 51.96 16.29
C MET A 1 31.42 50.80 17.22
N THR A 2 30.88 51.03 18.42
CA THR A 2 30.51 49.96 19.37
C THR A 2 29.25 49.17 18.99
N SER A 3 28.24 49.82 18.40
CA SER A 3 26.96 49.17 18.05
C SER A 3 27.10 48.12 16.96
N LEU A 4 27.84 48.41 15.88
CA LEU A 4 28.02 47.48 14.77
C LEU A 4 28.83 46.25 15.18
N SER A 5 29.85 46.43 16.01
CA SER A 5 30.64 45.32 16.56
C SER A 5 29.80 44.43 17.49
N ILE A 6 28.95 45.01 18.35
CA ILE A 6 28.07 44.24 19.25
C ILE A 6 27.05 43.41 18.44
N VAL A 7 26.46 43.99 17.39
CA VAL A 7 25.50 43.28 16.53
C VAL A 7 26.19 42.12 15.79
N LEU A 8 27.41 42.33 15.29
CA LEU A 8 28.20 41.27 14.64
C LEU A 8 28.61 40.17 15.62
N PHE A 9 29.01 40.52 16.84
CA PHE A 9 29.33 39.54 17.87
C PHE A 9 28.10 38.73 18.29
N CYS A 10 26.95 39.38 18.48
CA CYS A 10 25.70 38.69 18.80
C CYS A 10 25.22 37.80 17.66
N SER A 11 25.31 38.23 16.40
CA SER A 11 24.90 37.41 15.26
C SER A 11 25.80 36.19 15.06
N VAL A 12 27.11 36.35 15.28
CA VAL A 12 28.08 35.25 15.24
C VAL A 12 27.86 34.28 16.41
N LEU A 13 27.64 34.79 17.63
CA LEU A 13 27.30 33.96 18.79
C LEU A 13 25.99 33.20 18.59
N LEU A 14 24.97 33.82 18.00
CA LEU A 14 23.73 33.15 17.64
C LEU A 14 24.00 32.04 16.62
N MET A 15 24.75 32.28 15.55
CA MET A 15 25.09 31.25 14.55
C MET A 15 25.85 30.06 15.14
N PHE A 16 26.71 30.26 16.15
CA PHE A 16 27.45 29.19 16.84
C PHE A 16 26.65 28.47 17.95
N LEU A 17 25.60 29.10 18.50
CA LEU A 17 24.68 28.49 19.48
C LEU A 17 23.45 27.82 18.83
N ILE A 18 23.18 28.12 17.55
CA ILE A 18 22.06 27.58 16.76
C ILE A 18 22.34 26.24 16.01
N PRO A 19 23.53 25.58 16.01
CA PRO A 19 23.69 24.37 15.19
C PRO A 19 22.91 23.14 15.71
N ALA A 20 22.12 23.26 16.79
CA ALA A 20 21.33 22.16 17.33
C ALA A 20 19.88 22.05 16.81
N THR A 21 19.35 23.01 16.06
CA THR A 21 17.89 23.10 15.83
C THR A 21 17.41 22.72 14.42
N HIS A 22 18.28 22.28 13.50
CA HIS A 22 17.89 22.04 12.10
C HIS A 22 18.23 20.64 11.56
N THR A 23 18.67 19.72 12.41
CA THR A 23 18.82 18.32 11.99
C THR A 23 17.49 17.62 12.26
N GLY A 24 16.78 17.27 11.19
CA GLY A 24 15.58 16.44 11.30
C GLY A 24 15.89 15.11 11.99
N ILE A 25 14.86 14.47 12.53
CA ILE A 25 14.97 13.15 13.16
C ILE A 25 15.61 12.17 12.16
N PRO A 26 16.72 11.50 12.51
CA PRO A 26 17.43 10.62 11.59
C PRO A 26 16.56 9.41 11.21
N THR A 27 16.69 8.96 9.96
CA THR A 27 16.07 7.72 9.48
C THR A 27 17.03 6.55 9.71
N ALA A 28 16.70 5.71 10.69
CA ALA A 28 17.45 4.49 10.99
C ALA A 28 16.73 3.32 10.31
N LYS A 29 17.21 2.93 9.12
CA LYS A 29 16.61 1.79 8.40
C LYS A 29 16.70 0.46 9.16
N ASN A 30 17.71 0.31 10.03
CA ASN A 30 17.95 -0.75 11.05
C ASN A 30 19.38 -0.58 11.66
N GLY A 31 19.91 0.64 11.66
CA GLY A 31 21.32 0.93 11.96
C GLY A 31 21.56 1.35 13.41
N PRO A 32 22.83 1.52 13.81
CA PRO A 32 23.16 2.04 15.11
C PRO A 32 22.65 3.48 15.26
N CYS A 33 22.17 3.81 16.46
CA CYS A 33 21.64 5.11 16.85
C CYS A 33 22.24 5.54 18.21
N THR A 34 22.11 6.82 18.54
CA THR A 34 22.55 7.38 19.83
C THR A 34 21.51 7.06 20.91
N PRO A 35 21.89 6.40 22.03
CA PRO A 35 20.96 6.10 23.11
C PRO A 35 20.13 7.31 23.54
N GLY A 36 18.81 7.14 23.62
CA GLY A 36 17.86 8.20 23.99
C GLY A 36 17.39 9.10 22.84
N GLU A 37 18.00 9.03 21.66
CA GLU A 37 17.54 9.81 20.51
C GLU A 37 16.25 9.22 19.90
N LEU A 38 15.48 10.08 19.22
CA LEU A 38 14.37 9.67 18.38
C LEU A 38 14.88 9.27 17.00
N VAL A 39 14.36 8.19 16.45
CA VAL A 39 14.73 7.67 15.13
C VAL A 39 13.51 7.18 14.37
N TRP A 40 13.48 7.41 13.06
CA TRP A 40 12.48 6.80 12.18
C TRP A 40 12.93 5.42 11.73
N VAL A 41 12.18 4.38 12.11
CA VAL A 41 12.30 3.02 11.57
C VAL A 41 11.13 2.79 10.64
N ASP A 42 11.42 2.68 9.35
CA ASP A 42 10.43 2.82 8.28
C ASP A 42 9.63 4.12 8.42
N CYS A 43 8.33 4.05 8.71
CA CYS A 43 7.49 5.21 8.99
C CYS A 43 7.19 5.42 10.49
N ASN A 44 7.65 4.51 11.34
CA ASN A 44 7.33 4.50 12.76
C ASN A 44 8.42 5.23 13.55
N LEU A 45 8.00 5.97 14.57
CA LEU A 45 8.92 6.70 15.43
C LEU A 45 9.33 5.83 16.62
N CYS A 46 10.64 5.65 16.81
CA CYS A 46 11.21 4.82 17.86
C CYS A 46 12.18 5.65 18.71
N THR A 47 12.42 5.22 19.94
CA THR A 47 13.54 5.69 20.76
C THR A 47 14.71 4.72 20.66
N CYS A 48 15.94 5.24 20.66
CA CYS A 48 17.14 4.41 20.67
C CYS A 48 17.42 3.86 22.08
N ASN A 49 17.73 2.57 22.17
CA ASN A 49 18.04 1.87 23.40
C ASN A 49 19.50 2.08 23.85
N PRO A 50 19.89 1.68 25.08
CA PRO A 50 21.27 1.78 25.56
C PRO A 50 22.32 1.01 24.74
N GLN A 51 21.89 0.00 23.98
CA GLN A 51 22.72 -0.79 23.08
C GLN A 51 22.96 -0.09 21.74
N GLY A 52 22.43 1.11 21.56
CA GLY A 52 22.56 1.89 20.33
C GLY A 52 21.73 1.33 19.18
N MET A 53 20.58 0.70 19.46
CA MET A 53 19.64 0.21 18.44
C MET A 53 18.25 0.78 18.68
N PRO A 54 17.41 0.91 17.64
CA PRO A 54 16.01 1.28 17.84
C PRO A 54 15.31 0.29 18.77
N ASN A 55 14.46 0.78 19.67
CA ASN A 55 13.63 -0.07 20.52
C ASN A 55 12.72 -0.97 19.68
N ALA A 56 12.46 -2.19 20.17
CA ALA A 56 11.57 -3.14 19.51
C ALA A 56 10.11 -2.66 19.46
N VAL A 57 9.73 -1.76 20.38
CA VAL A 57 8.41 -1.13 20.44
C VAL A 57 8.54 0.32 20.00
N CYS A 58 7.83 0.66 18.94
CA CYS A 58 7.79 2.00 18.35
C CYS A 58 6.37 2.55 18.34
N ALA A 59 6.22 3.86 18.17
CA ALA A 59 4.94 4.46 17.86
C ALA A 59 4.43 3.93 16.51
N LYS A 60 3.23 3.36 16.50
CA LYS A 60 2.64 2.79 15.30
C LYS A 60 1.88 3.87 14.52
N MET A 61 2.37 4.18 13.32
CA MET A 61 1.79 5.15 12.42
C MET A 61 1.27 4.45 11.16
N TRP A 62 0.38 5.11 10.42
CA TRP A 62 -0.03 4.61 9.11
C TRP A 62 1.12 4.80 8.12
N CYS A 63 1.72 3.69 7.68
CA CYS A 63 2.75 3.71 6.67
C CYS A 63 2.14 3.66 5.26
N GLN A 64 2.72 4.43 4.34
CA GLN A 64 2.35 4.33 2.93
C GLN A 64 2.66 2.92 2.39
N PRO A 65 1.78 2.34 1.56
CA PRO A 65 2.03 1.04 0.93
C PRO A 65 3.28 1.11 0.06
N THR A 66 4.18 0.14 0.23
CA THR A 66 5.35 0.01 -0.64
C THR A 66 4.92 -0.39 -2.06
N PRO A 67 5.73 -0.10 -3.10
CA PRO A 67 5.45 -0.55 -4.46
C PRO A 67 5.17 -2.04 -4.55
N ALA A 68 6.00 -2.86 -3.89
CA ALA A 68 5.81 -4.32 -3.83
C ALA A 68 4.47 -4.72 -3.21
N LEU A 69 4.01 -4.03 -2.16
CA LEU A 69 2.70 -4.31 -1.55
C LEU A 69 1.55 -3.91 -2.48
N LYS A 70 1.69 -2.80 -3.23
CA LYS A 70 0.69 -2.39 -4.22
C LYS A 70 0.60 -3.40 -5.37
N GLU A 71 1.75 -3.86 -5.86
CA GLU A 71 1.84 -4.89 -6.90
C GLU A 71 1.19 -6.21 -6.44
N ALA A 72 1.53 -6.68 -5.23
CA ALA A 72 0.94 -7.90 -4.69
C ALA A 72 -0.60 -7.82 -4.60
N LYS A 73 -1.14 -6.69 -4.14
CA LYS A 73 -2.60 -6.47 -4.10
C LYS A 73 -3.22 -6.43 -5.48
N ALA A 74 -2.59 -5.74 -6.44
CA ALA A 74 -3.09 -5.68 -7.81
C ALA A 74 -3.15 -7.08 -8.45
N ILE A 75 -2.17 -7.94 -8.18
CA ILE A 75 -2.16 -9.34 -8.65
C ILE A 75 -3.28 -10.15 -8.01
N GLU A 76 -3.49 -10.00 -6.70
CA GLU A 76 -4.58 -10.67 -5.98
C GLU A 76 -5.95 -10.26 -6.55
N GLU A 77 -6.17 -8.95 -6.74
CA GLU A 77 -7.39 -8.41 -7.32
C GLU A 77 -7.61 -8.87 -8.77
N ALA A 78 -6.55 -8.90 -9.59
CA ALA A 78 -6.64 -9.40 -10.97
C ALA A 78 -7.04 -10.88 -11.00
N ARG A 79 -6.47 -11.69 -10.10
CA ARG A 79 -6.83 -13.11 -9.98
C ARG A 79 -8.28 -13.30 -9.55
N ALA A 80 -8.76 -12.49 -8.60
CA ALA A 80 -10.15 -12.54 -8.16
C ALA A 80 -11.12 -12.22 -9.32
N LYS A 81 -10.84 -11.16 -10.08
CA LYS A 81 -11.63 -10.79 -11.26
C LYS A 81 -11.63 -11.87 -12.34
N GLN A 82 -10.49 -12.51 -12.58
CA GLN A 82 -10.41 -13.60 -13.55
C GLN A 82 -11.27 -14.78 -13.11
N LEU A 83 -11.28 -15.13 -11.82
CA LEU A 83 -12.13 -16.19 -11.29
C LEU A 83 -13.63 -15.85 -11.42
N GLU A 84 -14.00 -14.60 -11.18
CA GLU A 84 -15.39 -14.14 -11.39
C GLU A 84 -15.79 -14.21 -12.86
N LEU A 85 -14.91 -13.80 -13.78
CA LEU A 85 -15.16 -13.87 -15.22
C LEU A 85 -15.35 -15.31 -15.70
N GLU A 86 -14.53 -16.25 -15.23
CA GLU A 86 -14.67 -17.67 -15.59
C GLU A 86 -15.98 -18.25 -15.07
N LYS A 87 -16.43 -17.88 -13.86
CA LYS A 87 -17.74 -18.28 -13.34
C LYS A 87 -18.89 -17.75 -14.20
N GLN A 88 -18.84 -16.46 -14.55
CA GLN A 88 -19.85 -15.86 -15.41
C GLN A 88 -19.88 -16.53 -16.79
N LYS A 89 -18.71 -16.85 -17.36
CA LYS A 89 -18.62 -17.58 -18.62
C LYS A 89 -19.23 -18.97 -18.53
N GLU A 90 -19.01 -19.68 -17.43
CA GLU A 90 -19.64 -20.98 -17.18
C GLU A 90 -21.16 -20.87 -17.03
N GLU A 91 -21.66 -19.84 -16.36
CA GLU A 91 -23.10 -19.56 -16.23
C GLU A 91 -23.74 -19.25 -17.60
N VAL A 92 -23.10 -18.40 -18.42
CA VAL A 92 -23.57 -18.09 -19.77
C VAL A 92 -23.59 -19.34 -20.65
N LEU A 93 -22.55 -20.18 -20.59
CA LEU A 93 -22.52 -21.44 -21.36
C LEU A 93 -23.64 -22.40 -20.96
N LYS A 94 -24.00 -22.44 -19.66
CA LYS A 94 -25.14 -23.22 -19.18
C LYS A 94 -26.46 -22.65 -19.70
N GLU A 95 -26.63 -21.34 -19.68
CA GLU A 95 -27.84 -20.67 -20.19
C GLU A 95 -28.02 -20.89 -21.70
N ASP A 96 -26.95 -20.73 -22.47
CA ASP A 96 -26.97 -20.94 -23.92
C ASP A 96 -27.27 -22.40 -24.26
N GLY A 97 -26.71 -23.35 -23.50
CA GLY A 97 -27.03 -24.77 -23.64
C GLY A 97 -28.50 -25.08 -23.37
N ILE A 98 -29.13 -24.44 -22.38
CA ILE A 98 -30.56 -24.60 -22.09
C ILE A 98 -31.42 -24.08 -23.26
N LYS A 99 -31.11 -22.90 -23.79
CA LYS A 99 -31.84 -22.33 -24.94
C LYS A 99 -31.76 -23.23 -26.17
N GLU A 100 -30.60 -23.85 -26.43
CA GLU A 100 -30.44 -24.74 -27.57
C GLU A 100 -31.26 -26.04 -27.43
N ILE A 101 -31.43 -26.54 -26.20
CA ILE A 101 -32.29 -27.69 -25.90
C ILE A 101 -33.77 -27.31 -26.12
N GLU A 102 -34.20 -26.17 -25.59
CA GLU A 102 -35.59 -25.69 -25.76
C GLU A 102 -35.98 -25.52 -27.24
N ILE A 103 -35.07 -24.98 -28.07
CA ILE A 103 -35.32 -24.84 -29.51
C ILE A 103 -35.48 -26.20 -30.18
N LYS A 104 -34.63 -27.19 -29.83
CA LYS A 104 -34.71 -28.55 -30.38
C LYS A 104 -36.02 -29.25 -29.99
N GLU A 105 -36.46 -29.10 -28.74
CA GLU A 105 -37.75 -29.65 -28.29
C GLU A 105 -38.94 -29.02 -29.02
N GLU A 106 -38.89 -27.71 -29.29
CA GLU A 106 -39.94 -27.01 -30.03
C GLU A 106 -39.98 -27.45 -31.51
N GLU A 107 -38.82 -27.67 -32.15
CA GLU A 107 -38.72 -28.21 -33.51
C GLU A 107 -39.22 -29.66 -33.60
N GLU A 108 -38.87 -30.51 -32.63
CA GLU A 108 -39.36 -31.89 -32.56
C GLU A 108 -40.88 -31.96 -32.40
N MET A 109 -41.48 -31.11 -31.55
CA MET A 109 -42.95 -31.02 -31.42
C MET A 109 -43.62 -30.61 -32.74
N LYS A 110 -43.08 -29.63 -33.46
CA LYS A 110 -43.64 -29.18 -34.76
C LYS A 110 -43.52 -30.26 -35.85
N ALA A 111 -42.46 -31.08 -35.82
CA ALA A 111 -42.28 -32.17 -36.77
C ALA A 111 -43.29 -33.33 -36.57
N VAL A 112 -43.81 -33.51 -35.35
CA VAL A 112 -44.85 -34.51 -35.05
C VAL A 112 -46.21 -34.06 -35.57
N GLU A 113 -46.53 -32.77 -35.50
CA GLU A 113 -47.80 -32.20 -35.99
C GLU A 113 -47.95 -32.33 -37.52
N ILE A 114 -46.87 -32.16 -38.28
CA ILE A 114 -46.89 -32.21 -39.76
C ILE A 114 -47.04 -33.64 -40.32
N LYS A 115 -46.73 -34.69 -39.53
CA LYS A 115 -46.89 -36.10 -39.95
C LYS A 115 -48.29 -36.68 -39.67
N GLY A 116 -49.18 -35.89 -39.07
CA GLY A 116 -50.53 -36.31 -38.66
C GLY A 116 -51.67 -35.98 -39.64
N GLU A 117 -51.40 -35.26 -40.73
CA GLU A 117 -52.37 -34.97 -41.82
C GLU A 117 -52.22 -35.93 -43.01
#